data_AF-F3GIU2-F1
#
_entry.id   AF-F3GIU2-F1
#
_cell.length_a   1.000
_cell.length_b   1.000
_cell.length_c   1.000
_cell.angle_alpha   90.00
_cell.angle_beta   90.00
_cell.angle_gamma   90.00
#
_symmetry.space_group_name_H-M   'P 1'
#
loop_
_entity.id
_entity.type
_entity.pdbx_description
1 polymer ?
#
loop_
_entity_poly.entity_id
_entity_poly.type
_entity_poly.pdbx_seq_one_letter_code
_entity_poly.pdbx_strand_id
1 'polypeptide(L)'
;MPHLVAVDPRKISVVIQGPLYRNLSSKRNIFACIASIRTYLPQAEIIVSTWRHEDTSDVKADQIVMSDDPGAFVDDAGNQININRMLLSTLCGIQSASRPYVMKMRADHNLTSAALAVIGQSDD
;
A
#
# COMPACT_ATOMS: atom_id res chain seq x y z
N MET A 1 18.67 -24.20 0.60
CA MET A 1 18.23 -22.80 0.85
C MET A 1 17.04 -22.58 -0.07
N PRO A 2 15.88 -22.11 0.42
CA PRO A 2 14.72 -21.93 -0.44
C PRO A 2 15.11 -21.00 -1.60
N HIS A 3 14.90 -21.45 -2.83
CA HIS A 3 15.15 -20.65 -4.01
C HIS A 3 14.07 -19.55 -4.09
N LEU A 4 14.49 -18.28 -4.15
CA LEU A 4 13.58 -17.15 -4.32
C LEU A 4 13.23 -17.00 -5.80
N VAL A 5 11.93 -16.96 -6.10
CA VAL A 5 11.42 -16.78 -7.47
C VAL A 5 10.69 -15.46 -7.56
N ALA A 6 10.98 -14.69 -8.60
CA ALA A 6 10.27 -13.45 -8.89
C ALA A 6 8.78 -13.70 -9.16
N VAL A 7 7.94 -12.89 -8.54
CA VAL A 7 6.50 -12.91 -8.77
C VAL A 7 6.19 -12.00 -9.96
N ASP A 8 5.46 -12.54 -10.94
CA ASP A 8 4.92 -11.74 -12.04
C ASP A 8 4.08 -10.57 -11.47
N PRO A 9 4.42 -9.30 -11.78
CA PRO A 9 3.70 -8.14 -11.25
C PRO A 9 2.18 -8.18 -11.48
N ARG A 10 1.70 -8.80 -12.56
CA ARG A 10 0.26 -8.97 -12.86
C ARG A 10 -0.48 -9.79 -11.81
N LYS A 11 0.24 -10.53 -10.96
CA LYS A 11 -0.28 -11.33 -9.85
C LYS A 11 -0.26 -10.59 -8.51
N ILE A 12 0.14 -9.31 -8.50
CA ILE A 12 0.30 -8.51 -7.28
C ILE A 12 -0.73 -7.39 -7.24
N SER A 13 -1.44 -7.29 -6.13
CA SER A 13 -2.18 -6.09 -5.71
C SER A 13 -1.31 -5.32 -4.72
N VAL A 14 -0.90 -4.12 -5.10
CA VAL A 14 -0.20 -3.19 -4.20
C VAL A 14 -1.23 -2.35 -3.46
N VAL A 15 -1.35 -2.59 -2.15
CA VAL A 15 -2.25 -1.84 -1.28
C VAL A 15 -1.47 -0.69 -0.64
N ILE A 16 -1.74 0.53 -1.10
CA ILE A 16 -1.18 1.77 -0.54
C ILE A 16 -2.10 2.25 0.57
N GLN A 17 -1.60 2.20 1.80
CA GLN A 17 -2.35 2.44 3.02
C GLN A 17 -2.07 3.83 3.61
N GLY A 18 -3.12 4.52 4.03
CA GLY A 18 -3.05 5.69 4.91
C GLY A 18 -3.43 7.02 4.26
N PRO A 19 -3.13 8.16 4.93
CA PRO A 19 -3.35 9.49 4.33
C PRO A 19 -2.45 9.68 3.11
N LEU A 20 -2.87 10.50 2.15
CA LEU A 20 -2.21 10.56 0.84
C LEU A 20 -0.89 11.32 0.85
N TYR A 21 -0.63 12.10 1.91
CA TYR A 21 0.59 12.89 2.09
C TYR A 21 0.95 13.74 0.86
N ARG A 22 -0.05 14.31 0.17
CA ARG A 22 0.12 15.05 -1.09
C ARG A 22 1.22 16.12 -1.01
N ASN A 23 1.35 16.75 0.16
CA ASN A 23 2.26 17.87 0.39
C ASN A 23 3.47 17.55 1.30
N LEU A 24 3.77 16.26 1.56
CA LEU A 24 4.85 15.90 2.48
C LEU A 24 6.25 16.23 1.91
N SER A 25 6.51 15.90 0.64
CA SER A 25 7.67 16.38 -0.14
C SER A 25 7.53 15.96 -1.61
N SER A 26 8.37 16.46 -2.51
CA SER A 26 8.38 16.05 -3.93
C SER A 26 8.72 14.58 -4.16
N LYS A 27 9.42 13.92 -3.22
CA LYS A 27 9.86 12.53 -3.32
C LYS A 27 9.11 11.57 -2.39
N ARG A 28 8.28 12.07 -1.47
CA ARG A 28 7.54 11.27 -0.50
C ARG A 28 6.11 11.77 -0.43
N ASN A 29 5.28 11.23 -1.30
CA ASN A 29 3.85 11.49 -1.40
C ASN A 29 3.21 10.37 -2.22
N ILE A 30 1.87 10.33 -2.26
CA ILE A 30 1.13 9.30 -3.02
C ILE A 30 1.55 9.21 -4.49
N PHE A 31 1.87 10.32 -5.16
CA PHE A 31 2.25 10.33 -6.57
C PHE A 31 3.62 9.71 -6.79
N ALA A 32 4.59 10.03 -5.94
CA ALA A 32 5.92 9.41 -5.97
C ALA A 32 5.83 7.91 -5.65
N CYS A 33 4.97 7.54 -4.70
CA CYS A 33 4.69 6.14 -4.36
C CYS A 33 4.16 5.37 -5.58
N ILE A 34 3.07 5.85 -6.20
CA ILE A 34 2.45 5.23 -7.38
C ILE A 34 3.45 5.17 -8.54
N ALA A 35 4.19 6.25 -8.82
CA ALA A 35 5.18 6.29 -9.89
C ALA A 35 6.29 5.24 -9.68
N SER A 36 6.74 5.06 -8.44
CA SER A 36 7.73 4.05 -8.10
C SER A 36 7.20 2.63 -8.30
N ILE A 37 5.94 2.36 -7.92
CA ILE A 37 5.29 1.06 -8.13
C ILE A 37 5.18 0.77 -9.63
N ARG A 38 4.73 1.75 -10.44
CA ARG A 38 4.62 1.56 -11.89
C ARG A 38 5.97 1.31 -12.57
N THR A 39 7.04 1.89 -12.03
CA THR A 39 8.42 1.67 -12.51
C THR A 39 8.89 0.23 -12.26
N TYR A 40 8.69 -0.29 -11.05
CA TYR A 40 9.28 -1.58 -10.64
C TYR A 40 8.34 -2.78 -10.73
N LEU A 41 7.03 -2.55 -10.68
CA LEU A 41 5.98 -3.58 -10.79
C LEU A 41 4.97 -3.15 -11.85
N PRO A 42 5.38 -3.09 -13.14
CA PRO A 42 4.47 -2.70 -14.22
C PRO A 42 3.28 -3.66 -14.25
N GLN A 43 2.07 -3.14 -14.48
CA GLN A 43 0.83 -3.94 -14.53
C GLN A 43 0.35 -4.56 -13.19
N ALA A 44 1.03 -4.31 -12.06
CA ALA A 44 0.45 -4.62 -10.75
C ALA A 44 -0.86 -3.84 -10.56
N GLU A 45 -1.84 -4.42 -9.87
CA GLU A 45 -3.02 -3.66 -9.45
C GLU A 45 -2.59 -2.69 -8.34
N ILE A 46 -2.96 -1.41 -8.43
CA ILE A 46 -2.72 -0.42 -7.37
C ILE A 46 -4.06 -0.07 -6.72
N ILE A 47 -4.14 -0.31 -5.42
CA ILE A 47 -5.29 0.04 -4.58
C ILE A 47 -4.83 1.09 -3.59
N VAL A 48 -5.49 2.24 -3.58
CA VAL A 48 -5.25 3.29 -2.59
C VAL A 48 -6.35 3.20 -1.53
N SER A 49 -6.00 2.79 -0.32
CA SER A 49 -6.92 2.77 0.81
C SER A 49 -6.64 3.94 1.76
N THR A 50 -7.58 4.89 1.78
CA THR A 50 -7.41 6.20 2.40
C THR A 50 -8.70 6.68 3.10
N TRP A 51 -8.71 7.93 3.56
CA TRP A 51 -9.83 8.50 4.33
C TRP A 51 -10.82 9.27 3.45
N ARG A 52 -12.10 9.31 3.83
CA ARG A 52 -13.15 10.05 3.07
C ARG A 52 -12.87 11.55 2.89
N HIS A 53 -12.09 12.14 3.79
CA HIS A 53 -11.79 13.57 3.77
C HIS A 53 -10.54 13.92 2.93
N GLU A 54 -9.85 12.92 2.38
CA GLU A 54 -8.65 13.14 1.56
C GLU A 54 -9.03 13.59 0.15
N ASP A 55 -8.21 14.48 -0.43
CA ASP A 55 -8.34 14.87 -1.83
C ASP A 55 -7.75 13.78 -2.73
N THR A 56 -8.61 13.04 -3.42
CA THR A 56 -8.22 11.97 -4.33
C THR A 56 -8.03 12.44 -5.78
N SER A 57 -8.09 13.74 -6.05
CA SER A 57 -7.90 14.28 -7.39
C SER A 57 -6.54 13.87 -7.95
N ASP A 58 -6.49 13.47 -9.21
CA ASP A 58 -5.30 13.03 -9.95
C ASP A 58 -4.61 11.76 -9.43
N VAL A 59 -5.16 11.09 -8.41
CA VAL A 59 -4.61 9.81 -7.92
C VAL A 59 -4.90 8.72 -8.95
N LYS A 60 -3.85 8.25 -9.63
CA LYS A 60 -3.94 7.21 -10.68
C LYS A 60 -3.80 5.81 -10.08
N ALA A 61 -4.89 5.31 -9.51
CA ALA A 61 -5.00 3.96 -8.97
C ALA A 61 -6.05 3.15 -9.75
N ASP A 62 -5.94 1.82 -9.69
CA ASP A 62 -6.96 0.92 -10.25
C ASP A 62 -8.23 0.95 -9.37
N GLN A 63 -8.06 1.11 -8.05
CA GLN A 63 -9.16 1.33 -7.11
C GLN A 63 -8.77 2.34 -6.03
N ILE A 64 -9.75 3.13 -5.56
CA ILE A 64 -9.63 4.02 -4.40
C ILE A 64 -10.71 3.63 -3.40
N VAL A 65 -10.27 3.19 -2.21
CA VAL A 65 -11.13 2.73 -1.12
C VAL A 65 -11.08 3.78 -0.01
N MET A 66 -12.24 4.36 0.31
CA MET A 66 -12.33 5.41 1.33
C MET A 66 -13.03 4.89 2.58
N SER A 67 -12.38 5.06 3.73
CA SER A 67 -12.93 4.73 5.05
C SER A 67 -13.12 5.98 5.90
N ASP A 68 -14.01 5.92 6.88
CA ASP A 68 -14.06 6.90 7.96
C ASP A 68 -12.85 6.70 8.88
N ASP A 69 -12.28 7.78 9.43
CA ASP A 69 -11.13 7.68 10.33
C ASP A 69 -11.57 7.04 11.67
N PRO A 70 -11.06 5.85 12.06
CA PRO A 70 -11.45 5.18 13.29
C PRO A 70 -10.83 5.82 14.54
N GLY A 71 -9.99 6.84 14.39
CA GLY A 71 -9.23 7.44 15.46
C GLY A 71 -7.96 6.66 15.80
N ALA A 72 -7.19 7.18 16.75
CA ALA A 72 -6.05 6.49 17.31
C ALA A 72 -6.49 5.43 18.33
N PHE A 73 -5.65 4.42 18.53
CA PHE A 73 -5.65 3.66 19.78
C PHE A 73 -4.98 4.50 20.86
N VAL A 74 -5.54 4.52 22.07
CA VAL A 74 -4.93 5.20 23.23
C VAL A 74 -4.43 4.11 24.17
N ASP A 75 -3.12 4.08 24.44
CA ASP A 75 -2.55 3.13 25.39
C ASP A 75 -2.77 3.56 26.86
N ASP A 76 -2.38 2.70 27.81
CA ASP A 76 -2.55 2.96 29.25
C ASP A 76 -1.77 4.20 29.75
N ALA A 77 -0.76 4.64 29.00
CA ALA A 77 0.01 5.85 29.27
C ALA A 77 -0.57 7.10 28.59
N GLY A 78 -1.69 6.97 27.86
CA GLY A 78 -2.34 8.06 27.14
C GLY A 78 -1.71 8.38 25.78
N ASN A 79 -0.78 7.55 25.27
CA ASN A 79 -0.18 7.77 23.97
C ASN A 79 -1.16 7.43 22.85
N GLN A 80 -1.22 8.29 21.84
CA GLN A 80 -2.02 8.05 20.64
C GLN A 80 -1.22 7.27 19.59
N ILE A 81 -1.64 6.03 19.35
CA ILE A 81 -1.00 5.11 18.42
C ILE A 81 -1.90 4.93 17.20
N ASN A 82 -1.32 5.06 15.99
CA ASN A 82 -2.05 4.96 14.73
C ASN A 82 -2.47 3.54 14.33
N ILE A 83 -2.45 2.57 15.25
CA ILE A 83 -2.68 1.15 14.92
C ILE A 83 -4.10 0.92 14.38
N ASN A 84 -5.14 1.53 14.96
CA ASN A 84 -6.52 1.42 14.47
C ASN A 84 -6.65 1.90 13.01
N ARG A 85 -6.06 3.07 12.73
CA ARG A 85 -5.97 3.62 11.37
C ARG A 85 -5.27 2.65 10.42
N MET A 86 -4.12 2.12 10.83
CA MET A 86 -3.34 1.19 10.01
C MET A 86 -4.07 -0.13 9.75
N LEU A 87 -4.75 -0.68 10.76
CA LEU A 87 -5.53 -1.91 10.64
C LEU A 87 -6.70 -1.74 9.69
N LEU A 88 -7.54 -0.72 9.89
CA LEU A 88 -8.72 -0.50 9.05
C LEU A 88 -8.35 -0.29 7.58
N SER A 89 -7.44 0.66 7.30
CA SER A 89 -7.04 0.96 5.92
C SER A 89 -6.26 -0.19 5.26
N THR A 90 -5.50 -0.99 6.02
CA THR A 90 -4.90 -2.21 5.46
C THR A 90 -5.96 -3.25 5.12
N LEU A 91 -6.89 -3.52 6.05
CA LEU A 91 -7.95 -4.51 5.86
C LEU A 91 -8.84 -4.17 4.67
N CYS A 92 -9.34 -2.94 4.61
CA CYS A 92 -10.19 -2.48 3.51
C CYS A 92 -9.46 -2.57 2.16
N GLY A 93 -8.18 -2.17 2.10
CA GLY A 93 -7.38 -2.32 0.89
C GLY A 93 -7.17 -3.77 0.47
N ILE A 94 -6.91 -4.68 1.41
CA ILE A 94 -6.79 -6.12 1.14
C ILE A 94 -8.12 -6.71 0.64
N GLN A 95 -9.25 -6.34 1.23
CA GLN A 95 -10.56 -6.84 0.80
C GLN A 95 -10.93 -6.42 -0.62
N SER A 96 -10.38 -5.31 -1.13
CA SER A 96 -10.53 -4.86 -2.50
C SER A 96 -9.53 -5.48 -3.48
N ALA A 97 -8.52 -6.22 -3.00
CA ALA A 97 -7.51 -6.84 -3.85
C ALA A 97 -8.09 -7.97 -4.70
N SER A 98 -7.82 -7.92 -6.01
CA SER A 98 -8.28 -8.93 -6.96
C SER A 98 -7.20 -9.94 -7.37
N ARG A 99 -5.94 -9.71 -6.97
CA ARG A 99 -4.80 -10.54 -7.34
C ARG A 99 -4.42 -11.53 -6.22
N PRO A 100 -3.76 -12.65 -6.54
CA PRO A 100 -3.44 -13.69 -5.57
C PRO A 100 -2.42 -13.26 -4.51
N TYR A 101 -1.62 -12.23 -4.75
CA TYR A 101 -0.63 -11.73 -3.80
C TYR A 101 -0.87 -10.26 -3.46
N VAL A 102 -0.72 -9.90 -2.19
CA VAL A 102 -0.79 -8.50 -1.74
C VAL A 102 0.59 -8.02 -1.29
N MET A 103 1.01 -6.86 -1.81
CA MET A 103 2.12 -6.10 -1.28
C MET A 103 1.58 -4.82 -0.62
N LYS A 104 1.69 -4.73 0.71
CA LYS A 104 1.25 -3.54 1.44
C LYS A 104 2.35 -2.48 1.47
N MET A 105 1.98 -1.24 1.14
CA MET A 105 2.85 -0.06 1.21
C MET A 105 2.17 1.08 1.98
N ARG A 106 2.94 2.10 2.38
CA ARG A 106 2.42 3.38 2.88
C ARG A 106 2.53 4.42 1.77
N ALA A 107 1.64 5.41 1.74
CA ALA A 107 1.63 6.46 0.73
C ALA A 107 2.90 7.33 0.72
N ASP A 108 3.69 7.35 1.80
CA ASP A 108 4.97 8.06 1.87
C ASP A 108 6.21 7.18 1.60
N HIS A 109 6.01 5.94 1.16
CA HIS A 109 7.07 5.01 0.76
C HIS A 109 7.22 4.96 -0.77
N ASN A 110 8.46 4.75 -1.23
CA ASN A 110 8.73 4.42 -2.62
C ASN A 110 9.34 3.03 -2.73
N LEU A 111 8.93 2.29 -3.76
CA LEU A 111 9.61 1.06 -4.16
C LEU A 111 10.87 1.45 -4.94
N THR A 112 12.01 0.84 -4.62
CA THR A 112 13.31 1.17 -5.25
C THR A 112 13.88 0.01 -6.07
N SER A 113 13.24 -1.16 -6.05
CA SER A 113 13.62 -2.35 -6.81
C SER A 113 12.48 -3.37 -6.83
N ALA A 114 12.41 -4.16 -7.90
CA ALA A 114 11.52 -5.32 -7.99
C ALA A 114 12.03 -6.53 -7.17
N ALA A 115 13.25 -6.47 -6.62
CA ALA A 115 13.87 -7.56 -5.87
C ALA A 115 13.10 -7.98 -4.60
N LEU A 116 12.20 -7.13 -4.09
CA LEU A 116 11.32 -7.46 -2.97
C LEU A 116 10.07 -8.27 -3.39
N ALA A 117 9.75 -8.32 -4.68
CA ALA A 117 8.60 -9.06 -5.21
C ALA A 117 9.01 -10.50 -5.56
N VAL A 118 9.43 -11.24 -4.54
CA VAL A 118 9.85 -12.65 -4.66
C VAL A 118 9.14 -13.51 -3.63
N ILE A 119 8.95 -14.80 -3.95
CA ILE A 119 8.43 -15.81 -3.03
C ILE A 119 9.42 -16.96 -2.91
N GLY A 120 9.50 -17.55 -1.72
CA GLY A 120 10.24 -18.79 -1.53
C GLY A 120 9.46 -19.96 -2.10
N GLN A 121 10.11 -20.79 -2.90
CA GLN A 121 9.59 -22.12 -3.24
C GLN A 121 10.28 -23.14 -2.35
N SER A 122 9.50 -24.07 -1.79
CA SER A 122 10.06 -25.31 -1.24
C SER A 122 10.52 -26.17 -2.41
N ASP A 123 11.68 -26.80 -2.25
CA ASP A 123 12.03 -27.93 -3.10
C ASP A 123 11.02 -29.03 -2.76
N ASP A 124 10.21 -29.45 -3.74
CA ASP A 124 9.29 -30.58 -3.60
C ASP A 124 10.05 -31.87 -3.26
#